data_AF-A0AAV6DEV1-F1
#
_entry.id   AF-A0AAV6DEV1-F1
#
_cell.length_a   1.000
_cell.length_b   1.000
_cell.length_c   1.000
_cell.angle_alpha   90.00
_cell.angle_beta   90.00
_cell.angle_gamma   90.00
#
_symmetry.space_group_name_H-M   'P 1'
#
loop_
_entity.id
_entity.type
_entity.pdbx_description
1 polymer ?
#
loop_
_entity_poly.entity_id
_entity_poly.type
_entity_poly.pdbx_seq_one_letter_code
_entity_poly.pdbx_strand_id
1 'polypeptide(L)'
;MGLGLVVFSRAPGLAVALPVLACVGFRNTFYLTHVSTQLQQTVPDALRGRVMSLCSLCWNLLPLGGLLGGLLAAAVDARFAVAVGGAMVAANALALLASRRL
;
A
#
# COMPACT_ATOMS: atom_id res chain seq x y z
N MET A 1 4.26 -5.43 0.97
CA MET A 1 4.98 -4.27 0.39
C MET A 1 5.57 -3.33 1.45
N GLY A 2 4.87 -3.02 2.56
CA GLY A 2 5.34 -2.09 3.60
C GLY A 2 6.78 -2.30 4.10
N LEU A 3 7.12 -3.50 4.59
CA LEU A 3 8.50 -3.82 5.01
C LEU A 3 9.53 -3.63 3.88
N GLY A 4 9.15 -3.93 2.63
CA GLY A 4 10.03 -3.73 1.48
C GLY A 4 10.33 -2.25 1.20
N LEU A 5 9.35 -1.36 1.41
CA LEU A 5 9.55 0.09 1.30
C LEU A 5 10.46 0.65 2.41
N VAL A 6 10.34 0.10 3.63
CA VAL A 6 11.25 0.46 4.74
C VAL A 6 12.68 0.03 4.43
N VAL A 7 12.88 -1.19 3.90
CA VAL A 7 14.20 -1.68 3.47
C VAL A 7 14.75 -0.83 2.31
N PHE A 8 13.91 -0.48 1.33
CA PHE A 8 14.28 0.38 0.20
C PHE A 8 14.74 1.78 0.66
N SER A 9 14.12 2.37 1.67
CA SER A 9 14.53 3.66 2.25
C SER A 9 16.00 3.66 2.73
N ARG A 10 16.53 2.50 3.10
CA ARG A 10 17.91 2.32 3.57
C ARG A 10 18.85 1.72 2.53
N ALA A 11 18.39 1.51 1.29
CA ALA A 11 19.21 0.89 0.26
C ALA A 11 20.39 1.81 -0.14
N PRO A 12 21.65 1.36 -0.02
CA PRO A 12 22.82 2.19 -0.33
C PRO A 12 23.15 2.27 -1.83
N GLY A 13 22.53 1.44 -2.69
CA GLY A 13 22.83 1.42 -4.13
C GLY A 13 21.74 0.78 -5.00
N LEU A 14 21.83 1.06 -6.31
CA LEU A 14 20.83 0.66 -7.31
C LEU A 14 20.65 -0.87 -7.42
N ALA A 15 21.74 -1.62 -7.25
CA ALA A 15 21.73 -3.08 -7.31
C ALA A 15 20.86 -3.74 -6.23
N VAL A 16 20.74 -3.12 -5.05
CA VAL A 16 19.87 -3.61 -3.96
C VAL A 16 18.45 -3.02 -4.09
N ALA A 17 18.35 -1.78 -4.56
CA ALA A 17 17.08 -1.10 -4.79
C ALA A 17 16.18 -1.84 -5.81
N LEU A 18 16.75 -2.26 -6.94
CA LEU A 18 16.01 -2.92 -8.03
C LEU A 18 15.28 -4.20 -7.61
N PRO A 19 15.92 -5.22 -7.02
CA PRO A 19 15.22 -6.44 -6.60
C PRO A 19 14.20 -6.15 -5.50
N VAL A 20 14.48 -5.23 -4.58
CA VAL A 20 13.53 -4.85 -3.53
C VAL A 20 12.28 -4.19 -4.14
N LEU A 21 12.46 -3.26 -5.08
CA LEU A 21 11.35 -2.62 -5.78
C LEU A 21 10.56 -3.62 -6.64
N ALA A 22 11.23 -4.56 -7.30
CA ALA A 22 10.57 -5.64 -8.03
C ALA A 22 9.65 -6.46 -7.11
N CYS A 23 10.15 -6.88 -5.93
CA CYS A 23 9.33 -7.58 -4.93
C CYS A 23 8.21 -6.69 -4.34
N VAL A 24 8.43 -5.38 -4.20
CA VAL A 24 7.39 -4.44 -3.78
C VAL A 24 6.29 -4.34 -4.84
N GLY A 25 6.66 -4.14 -6.11
CA GLY A 25 5.75 -4.05 -7.24
C GLY A 25 4.93 -5.32 -7.44
N PHE A 26 5.58 -6.49 -7.42
CA PHE A 26 4.89 -7.77 -7.50
C PHE A 26 3.84 -7.93 -6.40
N ARG A 27 4.20 -7.64 -5.14
CA ARG A 27 3.26 -7.70 -4.01
C ARG A 27 2.10 -6.71 -4.16
N ASN A 28 2.35 -5.52 -4.69
CA ASN A 28 1.31 -4.52 -4.92
C ASN A 28 0.28 -4.99 -5.95
N THR A 29 0.74 -5.46 -7.10
CA THR A 29 -0.15 -5.97 -8.16
C THR A 29 -0.91 -7.20 -7.69
N PHE A 30 -0.23 -8.15 -7.04
CA PHE A 30 -0.87 -9.34 -6.48
C PHE A 30 -1.97 -8.97 -5.48
N TYR A 31 -1.68 -8.05 -4.56
CA TYR A 31 -2.67 -7.57 -3.58
C TYR A 31 -3.88 -6.93 -4.24
N LEU A 32 -3.67 -6.04 -5.22
CA LEU A 32 -4.76 -5.34 -5.90
C LEU A 32 -5.67 -6.30 -6.66
N THR A 33 -5.09 -7.24 -7.39
CA THR A 33 -5.85 -8.29 -8.08
C THR A 33 -6.63 -9.13 -7.08
N HIS A 34 -6.00 -9.58 -6.00
CA HIS A 34 -6.65 -10.41 -4.99
C HIS A 34 -7.81 -9.70 -4.28
N VAL A 35 -7.67 -8.42 -3.94
CA VAL A 35 -8.75 -7.63 -3.33
C VAL A 35 -9.91 -7.48 -4.31
N SER A 36 -9.62 -7.16 -5.57
CA SER A 36 -10.65 -6.96 -6.59
C SER A 36 -11.40 -8.25 -6.90
N THR A 37 -10.71 -9.38 -7.01
CA THR A 37 -11.34 -10.69 -7.25
C THR A 37 -12.14 -11.15 -6.05
N GLN A 38 -11.60 -11.06 -4.83
CA GLN A 38 -12.31 -11.46 -3.62
C GLN A 38 -13.58 -10.63 -3.40
N LEU A 39 -13.52 -9.33 -3.68
CA LEU A 39 -14.68 -8.45 -3.61
C LEU A 39 -15.74 -8.85 -4.64
N GLN A 40 -15.33 -9.16 -5.88
CA GLN A 40 -16.24 -9.63 -6.93
C GLN A 40 -16.86 -10.99 -6.62
N GLN A 41 -16.16 -11.89 -5.94
CA GLN A 41 -16.66 -13.22 -5.57
C GLN A 41 -17.61 -13.19 -4.36
N THR A 42 -17.42 -12.25 -3.44
CA THR A 42 -18.19 -12.19 -2.19
C THR A 42 -19.47 -11.35 -2.32
N VAL A 43 -19.49 -10.38 -3.24
CA VAL A 43 -20.59 -9.43 -3.38
C VAL A 43 -21.64 -9.96 -4.37
N PRO A 44 -22.93 -10.06 -3.99
CA PRO A 44 -24.02 -10.41 -4.90
C PRO A 44 -24.15 -9.42 -6.07
N ASP A 45 -24.51 -9.91 -7.25
CA ASP A 45 -24.55 -9.10 -8.50
C ASP A 45 -25.35 -7.80 -8.37
N ALA A 46 -26.45 -7.81 -7.63
CA ALA A 46 -27.30 -6.63 -7.40
C ALA A 46 -26.62 -5.49 -6.63
N LEU A 47 -25.60 -5.80 -5.82
CA LEU A 47 -24.88 -4.82 -4.99
C LEU A 47 -23.47 -4.51 -5.51
N ARG A 48 -23.02 -5.21 -6.57
CA ARG A 48 -21.65 -5.11 -7.09
C ARG A 48 -21.27 -3.69 -7.48
N GLY A 49 -22.19 -2.96 -8.11
CA GLY A 49 -21.98 -1.55 -8.48
C GLY A 49 -21.83 -0.61 -7.29
N ARG A 50 -22.58 -0.82 -6.21
CA ARG A 50 -22.52 0.00 -4.99
C ARG A 50 -21.24 -0.27 -4.18
N VAL A 51 -20.83 -1.53 -4.07
CA VAL A 51 -19.58 -1.86 -3.35
C VAL A 51 -18.36 -1.40 -4.15
N MET A 52 -18.38 -1.54 -5.48
CA MET A 52 -17.29 -1.07 -6.32
C MET A 52 -17.19 0.47 -6.34
N SER A 53 -18.30 1.21 -6.27
CA SER A 53 -18.24 2.69 -6.18
C SER A 53 -17.60 3.17 -4.88
N LEU A 54 -17.87 2.51 -3.75
CA LEU A 54 -17.18 2.77 -2.48
C LEU A 54 -15.68 2.44 -2.57
N CYS A 55 -15.33 1.34 -3.24
CA CYS A 55 -13.92 1.00 -3.50
C CYS A 55 -13.22 2.10 -4.35
N SER A 56 -13.89 2.62 -5.38
CA SER A 56 -13.38 3.72 -6.20
C SER A 56 -13.24 5.03 -5.41
N LEU A 57 -14.07 5.27 -4.38
CA LEU A 57 -13.89 6.42 -3.49
C LEU A 57 -12.56 6.33 -2.74
N CYS A 58 -12.18 5.14 -2.25
CA CYS A 58 -10.87 4.93 -1.62
C CYS A 58 -9.71 5.29 -2.56
N TRP A 59 -9.84 4.96 -3.85
CA TRP A 59 -8.85 5.33 -4.87
C TRP A 59 -8.74 6.85 -5.09
N ASN A 60 -9.81 7.62 -4.85
CA ASN A 60 -9.77 9.09 -4.92
C ASN A 60 -8.97 9.73 -3.76
N LEU A 61 -8.72 9.00 -2.67
CA LEU A 61 -7.88 9.49 -1.57
C LEU A 61 -6.38 9.28 -1.83
N LEU A 62 -6.00 8.55 -2.89
CA LEU A 62 -4.61 8.35 -3.29
C LEU A 62 -3.80 9.65 -3.44
N PRO A 63 -4.30 10.71 -4.13
CA PRO A 63 -3.59 11.99 -4.21
C PRO A 63 -3.38 12.67 -2.85
N LEU A 64 -4.26 12.46 -1.87
CA LEU A 64 -4.08 12.98 -0.52
C LEU A 64 -2.88 12.33 0.17
N GLY A 65 -2.73 11.01 0.02
CA GLY A 65 -1.54 10.28 0.48
C GLY A 65 -0.26 10.77 -0.20
N GLY A 66 -0.33 11.06 -1.50
CA GLY A 66 0.76 11.65 -2.28
C GLY A 66 1.15 13.05 -1.78
N LEU A 67 0.18 13.90 -1.48
CA LEU A 67 0.38 15.24 -0.91
C LEU A 67 1.09 15.18 0.44
N LEU A 68 0.59 14.35 1.37
CA LEU A 68 1.19 14.16 2.69
C LEU A 68 2.62 13.59 2.58
N GLY A 69 2.82 12.60 1.71
CA GLY A 69 4.14 12.03 1.44
C GLY A 69 5.11 13.03 0.83
N GLY A 70 4.65 13.85 -0.11
CA GLY A 70 5.43 14.92 -0.73
C GLY A 70 5.80 16.04 0.24
N LEU A 71 4.87 16.45 1.12
CA LEU A 71 5.12 17.41 2.17
C LEU A 71 6.20 16.89 3.15
N LEU A 72 6.09 15.64 3.58
CA LEU A 72 7.10 15.00 4.43
C LEU A 72 8.46 14.87 3.73
N ALA A 73 8.46 14.60 2.43
CA ALA A 73 9.68 14.53 1.64
C ALA A 73 10.35 15.90 1.50
N ALA A 74 9.57 16.98 1.38
CA ALA A 74 10.06 18.35 1.29
C ALA A 74 10.54 18.90 2.65
N ALA A 75 9.88 18.52 3.74
CA ALA A 75 10.20 19.01 5.08
C ALA A 75 11.40 18.29 5.73
N VAL A 76 11.59 17.00 5.45
CA VAL A 76 12.66 16.19 6.06
C VAL A 76 13.57 15.62 4.97
N ASP A 77 13.09 14.59 4.27
CA ASP A 77 13.83 13.90 3.22
C ASP A 77 12.94 12.87 2.55
N ALA A 78 13.21 12.59 1.26
CA ALA A 78 12.49 11.56 0.52
C ALA A 78 12.62 10.16 1.15
N ARG A 79 13.81 9.82 1.69
CA ARG A 79 14.04 8.53 2.36
C ARG A 79 13.16 8.39 3.61
N PHE A 80 13.01 9.46 4.38
CA PHE A 80 12.18 9.47 5.57
C PHE A 80 10.71 9.30 5.23
N ALA A 81 10.20 10.04 4.24
CA ALA A 81 8.82 9.93 3.77
C ALA A 81 8.46 8.50 3.33
N VAL A 82 9.33 7.84 2.56
CA VAL A 82 9.12 6.45 2.11
C VAL A 82 9.16 5.46 3.29
N ALA A 83 10.03 5.67 4.28
CA ALA A 83 10.07 4.82 5.47
C ALA A 83 8.78 4.93 6.29
N VAL A 84 8.26 6.15 6.49
CA VAL A 84 7.00 6.39 7.20
C VAL A 84 5.84 5.73 6.46
N GLY A 85 5.72 5.93 5.15
CA GLY A 85 4.68 5.29 4.34
C GLY A 85 4.77 3.76 4.40
N GLY A 86 5.98 3.20 4.29
CA GLY A 86 6.22 1.76 4.44
C GLY A 86 5.84 1.22 5.82
N ALA A 87 6.16 1.97 6.89
CA ALA A 87 5.83 1.62 8.26
C ALA A 87 4.31 1.65 8.51
N MET A 88 3.59 2.64 7.98
CA MET A 88 2.12 2.70 8.07
C MET A 88 1.46 1.47 7.42
N VAL A 89 1.94 1.06 6.24
CA VAL A 89 1.43 -0.13 5.56
C VAL A 89 1.73 -1.40 6.37
N ALA A 90 2.92 -1.50 6.97
CA ALA A 90 3.27 -2.62 7.84
C ALA A 90 2.43 -2.64 9.13
N ALA A 91 2.21 -1.49 9.76
CA ALA A 91 1.39 -1.35 10.96
C ALA A 91 -0.07 -1.73 10.69
N ASN A 92 -0.65 -1.30 9.58
CA ASN A 92 -2.00 -1.70 9.17
C ASN A 92 -2.11 -3.22 8.98
N ALA A 93 -1.11 -3.85 8.35
CA ALA A 93 -1.08 -5.30 8.19
C ALA A 93 -0.99 -6.03 9.55
N LEU A 94 -0.16 -5.54 10.47
CA LEU A 94 -0.05 -6.08 11.83
C LEU A 94 -1.36 -5.93 12.62
N ALA A 95 -2.01 -4.76 12.54
CA ALA A 95 -3.29 -4.53 13.18
C ALA A 95 -4.37 -5.49 12.66
N LEU A 96 -4.42 -5.72 11.34
CA LEU A 96 -5.36 -6.68 10.74
C LEU A 96 -5.07 -8.14 11.16
N LEU A 97 -3.79 -8.50 11.31
CA LEU A 97 -3.40 -9.83 11.80
C LEU A 97 -3.76 -10.01 13.28
N ALA A 98 -3.63 -8.95 14.09
CA ALA A 98 -4.02 -8.95 15.49
C ALA A 98 -5.55 -9.06 15.64
N SER A 99 -6.32 -8.32 14.83
CA SER A 99 -7.79 -8.36 14.86
C SER A 99 -8.38 -9.68 14.35
N ARG A 100 -7.63 -10.47 13.58
CA ARG A 100 -8.03 -11.82 13.16
C ARG A 100 -7.72 -12.91 14.20
N ARG A 101 -6.94 -12.58 15.23
CA ARG A 101 -6.57 -13.51 16.31
C ARG A 101 -7.46 -13.38 17.55
N LEU A 102 -8.28 -12.34 17.61
CA LEU A 102 -9.31 -12.08 18.63
C LEU A 102 -10.67 -12.57 18.11
#